data_AF-A0A7Y3A6X4-F1
#
_entry.id   AF-A0A7Y3A6X4-F1
#
_cell.length_a   1.000
_cell.length_b   1.000
_cell.length_c   1.000
_cell.angle_alpha   90.00
_cell.angle_beta   90.00
_cell.angle_gamma   90.00
#
_symmetry.space_group_name_H-M   'P 1'
#
loop_
_entity.id
_entity.type
_entity.pdbx_description
1 polymer ?
#
loop_
_entity_poly.entity_id
_entity_poly.type
_entity_poly.pdbx_seq_one_letter_code
_entity_poly.pdbx_strand_id
1 'polypeptide(L)'
;MRILSTLLLHLLISVPIQSQETLKLDSIDMVVEITVNNDIVYTHRLEEKETLYSLSRFFRTPVQDLMQVNNIKAGKTISIGQEIKVPINNQFIDMSVDNPGKEWIPVVYIVKRRETLFKISHVYFPQAIQELINRNNISSFSLKEGQKLIVGWWPIQNTDNEQEKEDISKEDILTKLISDLESLIDLEKPVKQDSIQSSVTDSIPLIAVKNDSLMHLDSIAFTSSKGIAFWNKEGSDFENLFVMHNNARENSYIKLRNPVNGKVVVAKVIMPIPEQIYTEDIDIVITPAVAKNLGALDSRFRIEMDYYE
;
A
#
# COMPACT_ATOMS: atom_id res chain seq x y z
N MET A 1 -3.88 75.27 17.33
CA MET A 1 -2.65 76.03 17.62
C MET A 1 -1.51 75.03 17.70
N ARG A 2 -0.46 75.25 16.90
CA ARG A 2 0.88 74.61 16.94
C ARG A 2 1.04 73.20 16.34
N ILE A 3 2.03 72.86 15.51
CA ILE A 3 2.94 73.49 14.51
C ILE A 3 3.80 72.30 14.01
N LEU A 4 4.11 72.28 12.70
CA LEU A 4 5.24 71.67 11.96
C LEU A 4 6.05 70.52 12.60
N SER A 5 6.37 69.48 11.81
CA SER A 5 7.73 69.33 11.27
C SER A 5 7.80 68.32 10.12
N THR A 6 8.67 68.64 9.19
CA THR A 6 8.80 68.16 7.80
C THR A 6 9.99 67.20 7.62
N LEU A 7 9.89 66.33 6.62
CA LEU A 7 10.95 65.94 5.66
C LEU A 7 12.09 64.99 6.08
N LEU A 8 12.16 63.81 5.44
CA LEU A 8 13.37 63.22 4.78
C LEU A 8 12.94 61.92 4.04
N LEU A 9 12.74 61.88 2.71
CA LEU A 9 13.68 61.84 1.57
C LEU A 9 14.50 60.53 1.41
N HIS A 10 14.04 59.73 0.43
CA HIS A 10 14.74 58.76 -0.45
C HIS A 10 15.25 57.42 0.10
N LEU A 11 14.70 56.32 -0.44
CA LEU A 11 15.44 55.47 -1.38
C LEU A 11 14.48 54.60 -2.22
N LEU A 12 14.35 54.94 -3.50
CA LEU A 12 13.84 54.04 -4.55
C LEU A 12 14.92 52.99 -4.81
N ILE A 13 14.65 51.73 -4.45
CA ILE A 13 15.36 50.59 -5.04
C ILE A 13 14.36 49.87 -5.94
N SER A 14 14.46 50.16 -7.24
CA SER A 14 13.92 49.31 -8.29
C SER A 14 14.76 48.03 -8.36
N VAL A 15 14.22 46.92 -7.85
CA VAL A 15 14.76 45.58 -8.09
C VAL A 15 13.92 44.93 -9.20
N PRO A 16 14.57 44.30 -10.20
CA PRO A 16 13.95 43.97 -11.48
C PRO A 16 12.74 43.05 -11.35
N ILE A 17 11.75 43.36 -12.17
CA ILE A 17 10.68 42.44 -12.55
C ILE A 17 11.36 41.28 -13.28
N GLN A 18 11.59 40.17 -12.56
CA GLN A 18 11.81 38.88 -13.21
C GLN A 18 10.42 38.27 -13.42
N SER A 19 9.91 38.39 -14.65
CA SER A 19 8.82 37.54 -15.10
C SER A 19 9.31 36.10 -15.10
N GLN A 20 8.74 35.27 -14.23
CA GLN A 20 8.65 33.85 -14.49
C GLN A 20 7.18 33.51 -14.65
N GLU A 21 6.89 32.94 -15.81
CA GLU A 21 5.58 32.49 -16.23
C GLU A 21 4.96 31.57 -15.19
N THR A 22 3.68 31.77 -14.95
CA THR A 22 2.86 31.06 -13.98
C THR A 22 2.73 29.58 -14.37
N LEU A 23 3.30 28.67 -13.58
CA LEU A 23 2.71 27.33 -13.43
C LEU A 23 1.62 27.45 -12.36
N LYS A 24 0.36 27.57 -12.82
CA LYS A 24 -0.81 27.37 -11.95
C LYS A 24 -0.85 25.90 -11.57
N LEU A 25 -0.56 25.59 -10.31
CA LEU A 25 -0.84 24.29 -9.71
C LEU A 25 -1.51 24.56 -8.36
N ASP A 26 -2.79 24.90 -8.42
CA ASP A 26 -3.58 25.12 -7.21
C ASP A 26 -3.95 23.75 -6.60
N SER A 27 -3.16 23.30 -5.62
CA SER A 27 -3.54 22.39 -4.53
C SER A 27 -4.18 21.04 -4.92
N ILE A 28 -3.39 20.06 -5.36
CA ILE A 28 -3.91 18.75 -5.80
C ILE A 28 -3.35 17.65 -4.88
N ASP A 29 -4.17 17.15 -3.97
CA ASP A 29 -3.96 15.82 -3.39
C ASP A 29 -4.40 14.79 -4.43
N MET A 30 -3.61 13.74 -4.68
CA MET A 30 -4.04 12.60 -5.48
C MET A 30 -4.91 11.69 -4.60
N VAL A 31 -6.22 11.94 -4.57
CA VAL A 31 -7.14 11.10 -3.81
C VAL A 31 -7.42 9.80 -4.56
N VAL A 32 -6.96 8.68 -4.00
CA VAL A 32 -7.09 7.35 -4.61
C VAL A 32 -8.18 6.52 -3.96
N GLU A 33 -8.77 5.63 -4.75
CA GLU A 33 -9.75 4.63 -4.34
C GLU A 33 -9.17 3.22 -4.49
N ILE A 34 -9.68 2.28 -3.71
CA ILE A 34 -9.33 0.87 -3.80
C ILE A 34 -10.52 0.10 -4.39
N THR A 35 -10.29 -0.67 -5.47
CA THR A 35 -11.32 -1.50 -6.09
C THR A 35 -11.59 -2.77 -5.28
N VAL A 36 -12.62 -3.52 -5.66
CA VAL A 36 -12.92 -4.83 -5.06
C VAL A 36 -11.79 -5.85 -5.23
N ASN A 37 -10.91 -5.65 -6.21
CA ASN A 37 -9.74 -6.49 -6.48
C ASN A 37 -8.47 -5.96 -5.80
N ASN A 38 -8.59 -4.93 -4.95
CA ASN A 38 -7.50 -4.20 -4.30
C ASN A 38 -6.60 -3.40 -5.27
N ASP A 39 -7.10 -3.06 -6.46
CA ASP A 39 -6.38 -2.16 -7.36
C ASP A 39 -6.52 -0.70 -6.87
N ILE A 40 -5.45 0.08 -6.97
CA ILE A 40 -5.45 1.50 -6.66
C ILE A 40 -5.91 2.25 -7.90
N VAL A 41 -6.90 3.12 -7.77
CA VAL A 41 -7.45 3.92 -8.87
C VAL A 41 -7.51 5.38 -8.49
N TYR A 42 -6.89 6.24 -9.29
CA TYR A 42 -7.07 7.68 -9.24
C TYR A 42 -8.11 8.12 -10.26
N THR A 43 -8.98 9.07 -9.94
CA THR A 43 -9.92 9.66 -10.91
C THR A 43 -9.44 11.05 -11.29
N HIS A 44 -8.93 11.19 -12.51
CA HIS A 44 -8.44 12.45 -13.05
C HIS A 44 -9.51 13.14 -13.90
N ARG A 45 -9.75 14.43 -13.67
CA ARG A 45 -10.64 15.21 -14.53
C ARG A 45 -9.81 15.88 -15.62
N LEU A 46 -10.05 15.50 -16.88
CA LEU A 46 -9.27 16.03 -18.02
C LEU A 46 -9.36 17.55 -18.11
N GLU A 47 -8.21 18.20 -18.21
CA GLU A 47 -8.06 19.62 -18.41
C GLU A 47 -7.81 19.96 -19.89
N GLU A 48 -7.75 21.27 -20.19
CA GLU A 48 -7.45 21.74 -21.53
C GLU A 48 -6.05 21.25 -21.95
N LYS A 49 -5.95 20.69 -23.17
CA LYS A 49 -4.71 20.15 -23.77
C LYS A 49 -4.18 18.83 -23.18
N GLU A 50 -4.88 18.22 -22.23
CA GLU A 50 -4.57 16.87 -21.79
C GLU A 50 -5.15 15.80 -22.73
N THR A 51 -4.46 14.66 -22.84
CA THR A 51 -4.84 13.51 -23.66
C THR A 51 -4.63 12.21 -22.87
N LEU A 52 -5.25 11.11 -23.32
CA LEU A 52 -4.94 9.79 -22.73
C LEU A 52 -3.45 9.44 -22.83
N TYR A 53 -2.76 9.93 -23.87
CA TYR A 53 -1.33 9.75 -24.03
C TYR A 53 -0.54 10.51 -22.96
N SER A 54 -0.85 11.80 -22.71
CA SER A 54 -0.16 12.57 -21.67
C SER A 54 -0.43 12.01 -20.27
N LEU A 55 -1.67 11.55 -19.99
CA LEU A 55 -2.00 10.84 -18.76
C LEU A 55 -1.21 9.53 -18.65
N SER A 56 -1.17 8.74 -19.71
CA SER A 56 -0.43 7.47 -19.75
C SER A 56 1.04 7.64 -19.40
N ARG A 57 1.67 8.68 -19.96
CA ARG A 57 3.06 9.03 -19.66
C ARG A 57 3.22 9.48 -18.21
N PHE A 58 2.38 10.38 -17.72
CA PHE A 58 2.49 10.91 -16.37
C PHE A 58 2.25 9.84 -15.29
N PHE A 59 1.25 8.99 -15.48
CA PHE A 59 0.86 7.95 -14.53
C PHE A 59 1.55 6.59 -14.78
N ARG A 60 2.45 6.52 -15.77
CA ARG A 60 3.16 5.28 -16.16
C ARG A 60 2.21 4.10 -16.39
N THR A 61 1.04 4.41 -16.96
CA THR A 61 -0.06 3.47 -17.17
C THR A 61 -0.33 3.36 -18.66
N PRO A 62 -0.25 2.19 -19.29
CA PRO A 62 -0.47 2.05 -20.73
C PRO A 62 -1.79 2.66 -21.20
N VAL A 63 -1.78 3.34 -22.35
CA VAL A 63 -2.99 3.94 -22.94
C VAL A 63 -4.10 2.90 -23.11
N GLN A 64 -3.74 1.67 -23.46
CA GLN A 64 -4.68 0.56 -23.59
C GLN A 64 -5.42 0.27 -22.27
N ASP A 65 -4.71 0.27 -21.14
CA ASP A 65 -5.30 0.04 -19.82
C ASP A 65 -6.23 1.18 -19.41
N LEU A 66 -5.82 2.43 -19.68
CA LEU A 66 -6.68 3.60 -19.50
C LEU A 66 -7.95 3.48 -20.35
N MET A 67 -7.84 3.06 -21.60
CA MET A 67 -8.99 2.87 -22.48
C MET A 67 -9.92 1.75 -21.98
N GLN A 68 -9.36 0.62 -21.54
CA GLN A 68 -10.12 -0.53 -21.05
C GLN A 68 -10.91 -0.17 -19.79
N VAL A 69 -10.26 0.41 -18.78
CA VAL A 69 -10.89 0.75 -17.49
C VAL A 69 -11.99 1.81 -17.66
N ASN A 70 -11.85 2.69 -18.65
CA ASN A 70 -12.83 3.74 -18.94
C ASN A 70 -13.83 3.39 -20.05
N ASN A 71 -13.80 2.16 -20.57
CA ASN A 71 -14.65 1.71 -21.69
C ASN A 71 -14.57 2.63 -22.92
N ILE A 72 -13.36 3.11 -23.25
CA ILE A 72 -13.09 4.00 -24.38
C ILE A 72 -12.65 3.15 -25.57
N LYS A 73 -13.38 3.25 -26.69
CA LYS A 73 -13.02 2.58 -27.95
C LYS A 73 -12.00 3.40 -28.72
N ALA A 74 -11.18 2.73 -29.55
CA ALA A 74 -10.26 3.40 -30.45
C ALA A 74 -11.01 4.39 -31.36
N GLY A 75 -10.43 5.58 -31.55
CA GLY A 75 -11.02 6.66 -32.35
C GLY A 75 -12.14 7.45 -31.66
N LYS A 76 -12.56 7.09 -30.43
CA LYS A 76 -13.51 7.89 -29.66
C LYS A 76 -12.85 9.19 -29.18
N THR A 77 -13.48 10.32 -29.46
CA THR A 77 -13.06 11.62 -28.93
C THR A 77 -13.32 11.70 -27.42
N ILE A 78 -12.28 11.98 -26.64
CA ILE A 78 -12.38 12.34 -25.22
C ILE A 78 -12.65 13.84 -25.08
N SER A 79 -13.50 14.23 -24.13
CA SER A 79 -13.90 15.63 -23.95
C SER A 79 -13.21 16.25 -22.73
N ILE A 80 -12.91 17.54 -22.80
CA ILE A 80 -12.44 18.32 -21.65
C ILE A 80 -13.47 18.21 -20.52
N GLY A 81 -12.98 18.06 -19.29
CA GLY A 81 -13.78 17.90 -18.09
C GLY A 81 -14.30 16.48 -17.85
N GLN A 82 -14.02 15.53 -18.75
CA GLN A 82 -14.35 14.13 -18.56
C GLN A 82 -13.46 13.52 -17.45
N GLU A 83 -14.08 12.75 -16.56
CA GLU A 83 -13.37 11.96 -15.55
C GLU A 83 -12.80 10.68 -16.17
N ILE A 84 -11.51 10.46 -15.95
CA ILE A 84 -10.73 9.31 -16.42
C ILE A 84 -10.19 8.58 -15.20
N LYS A 85 -10.58 7.33 -15.05
CA LYS A 85 -10.04 6.41 -14.06
C LYS A 85 -8.66 5.94 -14.52
N VAL A 86 -7.68 6.11 -13.64
CA VAL A 86 -6.28 5.77 -13.87
C VAL A 86 -5.90 4.70 -12.84
N PRO A 87 -5.71 3.44 -13.26
CA PRO A 87 -5.08 2.43 -12.40
C PRO A 87 -3.67 2.89 -12.03
N ILE A 88 -3.37 2.94 -10.74
CA ILE A 88 -2.07 3.38 -10.23
C ILE A 88 -1.29 2.14 -9.78
N ASN A 89 -0.08 1.99 -10.30
CA ASN A 89 0.82 0.95 -9.81
C ASN A 89 1.47 1.41 -8.50
N ASN A 90 1.29 0.61 -7.45
CA ASN A 90 1.79 0.88 -6.12
C ASN A 90 3.31 1.09 -6.07
N GLN A 91 4.09 0.50 -6.98
CA GLN A 91 5.55 0.63 -7.04
C GLN A 91 6.04 2.05 -7.35
N PHE A 92 5.17 2.89 -7.91
CA PHE A 92 5.49 4.28 -8.26
C PHE A 92 5.04 5.29 -7.18
N ILE A 93 4.41 4.80 -6.12
CA ILE A 93 4.09 5.61 -4.94
C ILE A 93 5.30 5.53 -4.01
N ASP A 94 5.95 6.68 -3.77
CA ASP A 94 7.02 6.76 -2.78
C ASP A 94 6.41 6.79 -1.38
N MET A 95 6.65 5.73 -0.61
CA MET A 95 6.13 5.55 0.74
C MET A 95 7.17 5.84 1.81
N SER A 96 8.25 6.56 1.49
CA SER A 96 9.20 7.03 2.50
C SER A 96 8.57 8.10 3.41
N VAL A 97 9.23 8.34 4.55
CA VAL A 97 8.75 9.29 5.57
C VAL A 97 9.06 10.74 5.18
N ASP A 98 10.11 10.95 4.38
CA ASP A 98 10.56 12.28 4.00
C ASP A 98 9.46 12.96 3.17
N ASN A 99 9.13 14.22 3.49
CA ASN A 99 8.33 15.06 2.61
C ASN A 99 9.29 15.62 1.55
N PRO A 100 9.23 15.12 0.31
CA PRO A 100 10.24 15.45 -0.69
C PRO A 100 10.06 16.85 -1.31
N GLY A 101 9.16 17.67 -0.77
CA GLY A 101 9.01 19.08 -1.13
C GLY A 101 8.08 19.32 -2.32
N LYS A 102 8.27 20.44 -3.02
CA LYS A 102 7.34 20.95 -4.05
C LYS A 102 7.26 20.11 -5.33
N GLU A 103 8.11 19.10 -5.47
CA GLU A 103 8.20 18.26 -6.67
C GLU A 103 7.32 17.02 -6.61
N TRP A 104 6.49 16.90 -5.57
CA TRP A 104 5.72 15.71 -5.29
C TRP A 104 4.29 16.03 -4.89
N ILE A 105 3.40 15.11 -5.26
CA ILE A 105 1.97 15.19 -5.03
C ILE A 105 1.63 14.21 -3.89
N PRO A 106 1.00 14.65 -2.79
CA PRO A 106 0.54 13.74 -1.76
C PRO A 106 -0.48 12.74 -2.32
N VAL A 107 -0.25 11.45 -2.13
CA VAL A 107 -1.23 10.40 -2.43
C VAL A 107 -2.08 10.18 -1.19
N VAL A 108 -3.38 10.37 -1.32
CA VAL A 108 -4.33 10.39 -0.19
C VAL A 108 -5.35 9.27 -0.34
N TYR A 109 -5.49 8.45 0.69
CA TYR A 109 -6.54 7.47 0.82
C TYR A 109 -7.62 7.92 1.80
N ILE A 110 -8.89 7.72 1.46
CA ILE A 110 -10.02 8.02 2.36
C ILE A 110 -10.51 6.71 2.97
N VAL A 111 -10.31 6.58 4.28
CA VAL A 111 -10.68 5.40 5.07
C VAL A 111 -12.16 5.06 4.89
N LYS A 112 -12.44 3.82 4.49
CA LYS A 112 -13.80 3.29 4.41
C LYS A 112 -14.22 2.66 5.73
N ARG A 113 -15.53 2.45 5.87
CA ARG A 113 -16.13 1.85 7.06
C ARG A 113 -15.47 0.50 7.38
N ARG A 114 -15.09 0.31 8.63
CA ARG A 114 -14.49 -0.94 9.17
C ARG A 114 -13.10 -1.30 8.65
N GLU A 115 -12.35 -0.32 8.14
CA GLU A 115 -10.95 -0.54 7.78
C GLU A 115 -10.00 -0.32 8.96
N THR A 116 -8.81 -0.92 8.85
CA THR A 116 -7.73 -0.85 9.84
C THR A 116 -6.45 -0.36 9.17
N LEU A 117 -5.57 0.28 9.94
CA LEU A 117 -4.23 0.64 9.47
C LEU A 117 -3.48 -0.57 8.91
N PHE A 118 -3.67 -1.74 9.52
CA PHE A 118 -3.08 -2.99 9.07
C PHE A 118 -3.50 -3.33 7.64
N LYS A 119 -4.81 -3.33 7.35
CA LYS A 119 -5.31 -3.61 5.99
C LYS A 119 -4.76 -2.58 5.00
N ILE A 120 -4.80 -1.30 5.36
CA ILE A 120 -4.34 -0.22 4.49
C ILE A 120 -2.84 -0.36 4.18
N SER A 121 -2.00 -0.65 5.18
CA SER A 121 -0.55 -0.72 4.98
C SER A 121 -0.03 -2.05 4.45
N HIS A 122 -0.74 -3.17 4.62
CA HIS A 122 -0.28 -4.49 4.19
C HIS A 122 -0.94 -4.96 2.90
N VAL A 123 -2.16 -4.50 2.63
CA VAL A 123 -2.94 -4.96 1.47
C VAL A 123 -2.97 -3.88 0.39
N TYR A 124 -3.23 -2.62 0.75
CA TYR A 124 -3.44 -1.56 -0.24
C TYR A 124 -2.16 -0.82 -0.60
N PHE A 125 -1.41 -0.41 0.41
CA PHE A 125 -0.17 0.35 0.27
C PHE A 125 0.95 -0.31 1.08
N PRO A 126 1.50 -1.45 0.61
CA PRO A 126 2.60 -2.18 1.24
C PRO A 126 3.73 -1.29 1.79
N GLN A 127 3.65 -0.95 3.08
CA GLN A 127 4.62 -0.13 3.81
C GLN A 127 4.59 -0.45 5.30
N ALA A 128 5.62 -0.02 6.02
CA ALA A 128 5.64 -0.17 7.47
C ALA A 128 4.50 0.64 8.11
N ILE A 129 3.73 0.02 9.00
CA ILE A 129 2.64 0.70 9.74
C ILE A 129 3.17 1.93 10.47
N GLN A 130 4.38 1.85 11.04
CA GLN A 130 4.99 2.95 11.77
C GLN A 130 5.22 4.17 10.88
N GLU A 131 5.66 3.98 9.64
CA GLU A 131 5.87 5.07 8.68
C GLU A 131 4.54 5.74 8.32
N LEU A 132 3.50 4.93 8.08
CA LEU A 132 2.15 5.44 7.82
C LEU A 132 1.59 6.22 9.02
N ILE A 133 1.80 5.73 10.24
CA ILE A 133 1.42 6.43 11.48
C ILE A 133 2.15 7.75 11.61
N ASN A 134 3.47 7.75 11.46
CA ASN A 134 4.33 8.92 11.62
C ASN A 134 3.95 9.99 10.58
N ARG A 135 3.79 9.61 9.31
CA ARG A 135 3.40 10.52 8.23
C ARG A 135 2.06 11.22 8.49
N ASN A 136 1.15 10.52 9.17
CA ASN A 136 -0.21 11.00 9.43
C ASN A 136 -0.44 11.49 10.87
N ASN A 137 0.61 11.53 11.71
CA ASN A 137 0.53 11.88 13.13
C ASN A 137 -0.60 11.14 13.88
N ILE A 138 -0.74 9.83 13.62
CA ILE A 138 -1.85 9.04 14.18
C ILE A 138 -1.54 8.64 15.62
N SER A 139 -2.31 9.18 16.57
CA SER A 139 -2.20 8.88 18.00
C SER A 139 -3.11 7.76 18.48
N SER A 140 -3.96 7.19 17.62
CA SER A 140 -4.86 6.08 17.97
C SER A 140 -5.12 5.18 16.77
N PHE A 141 -5.09 3.85 16.96
CA PHE A 141 -5.27 2.87 15.87
C PHE A 141 -6.72 2.75 15.39
N SER A 142 -7.65 3.44 16.05
CA SER A 142 -9.01 3.60 15.53
C SER A 142 -8.98 4.60 14.38
N LEU A 143 -9.23 4.09 13.18
CA LEU A 143 -9.50 4.95 12.04
C LEU A 143 -10.98 5.31 12.01
N LYS A 144 -11.26 6.58 11.75
CA LYS A 144 -12.64 7.06 11.52
C LYS A 144 -12.96 6.91 10.05
N GLU A 145 -14.18 6.48 9.74
CA GLU A 145 -14.68 6.52 8.37
C GLU A 145 -14.59 7.95 7.82
N GLY A 146 -14.08 8.10 6.60
CA GLY A 146 -13.83 9.40 5.97
C GLY A 146 -12.52 10.06 6.37
N GLN A 147 -11.73 9.49 7.28
CA GLN A 147 -10.42 10.00 7.63
C GLN A 147 -9.49 9.95 6.40
N LYS A 148 -8.82 11.07 6.10
CA LYS A 148 -7.79 11.14 5.06
C LYS A 148 -6.47 10.66 5.61
N LEU A 149 -5.80 9.79 4.87
CA LEU A 149 -4.46 9.30 5.14
C LEU A 149 -3.55 9.59 3.96
N ILE A 150 -2.43 10.27 4.19
CA ILE A 150 -1.32 10.37 3.24
C ILE A 150 -0.62 9.02 3.25
N VAL A 151 -0.75 8.27 2.16
CA VAL A 151 -0.21 6.92 2.01
C VAL A 151 1.14 6.90 1.31
N GLY A 152 1.53 8.02 0.70
CA GLY A 152 2.82 8.23 0.05
C GLY A 152 2.81 9.48 -0.81
N TRP A 153 3.75 9.54 -1.75
CA TRP A 153 4.01 10.69 -2.60
C TRP A 153 4.17 10.23 -4.06
N TRP A 154 3.62 11.00 -4.99
CA TRP A 154 3.75 10.78 -6.42
C TRP A 154 4.68 11.82 -7.04
N PRO A 155 5.73 11.44 -7.79
CA PRO A 155 6.67 12.39 -8.37
C PRO A 155 6.04 13.17 -9.53
N ILE A 156 6.28 14.49 -9.59
CA ILE A 156 5.81 15.34 -10.69
C ILE A 156 6.67 15.17 -11.95
N GLN A 157 7.94 14.74 -11.80
CA GLN A 157 8.86 14.57 -12.92
C GLN A 157 8.75 13.15 -13.52
N ASN A 158 8.70 13.06 -14.85
CA ASN A 158 8.87 11.80 -15.58
C ASN A 158 10.32 11.35 -15.47
N THR A 159 10.65 10.57 -14.44
CA THR A 159 11.95 9.90 -14.33
C THR A 159 11.95 8.63 -15.19
N ASP A 160 11.78 8.75 -16.51
CA ASP A 160 11.76 7.61 -17.43
C ASP A 160 12.59 7.88 -18.69
N ASN A 161 13.91 7.79 -18.53
CA ASN A 161 14.81 7.35 -19.60
C ASN A 161 14.98 5.81 -19.59
N GLU A 162 14.21 5.08 -18.77
CA GLU A 162 14.38 3.64 -18.53
C GLU A 162 13.30 2.78 -19.20
N GLN A 163 12.01 3.16 -19.17
CA GLN A 163 10.95 2.41 -19.89
C GLN A 163 11.12 2.43 -21.42
N GLU A 164 11.66 3.51 -21.98
CA GLU A 164 11.96 3.59 -23.42
C GLU A 164 13.04 2.57 -23.83
N LYS A 165 13.93 2.16 -22.91
CA LYS A 165 14.92 1.10 -23.18
C LYS A 165 14.34 -0.30 -23.08
N GLU A 166 13.42 -0.55 -22.14
CA GLU A 166 12.81 -1.87 -22.00
C GLU A 166 11.86 -2.21 -23.13
N ASP A 167 11.00 -1.27 -23.54
CA ASP A 167 10.03 -1.52 -24.62
C ASP A 167 10.74 -1.66 -25.97
N ILE A 168 11.73 -0.80 -26.27
CA ILE A 168 12.60 -0.97 -27.45
C ILE A 168 13.34 -2.31 -27.40
N SER A 169 13.84 -2.74 -26.24
CA SER A 169 14.53 -4.03 -26.12
C SER A 169 13.60 -5.23 -26.36
N LYS A 170 12.34 -5.16 -25.93
CA LYS A 170 11.36 -6.24 -26.12
C LYS A 170 10.91 -6.33 -27.58
N GLU A 171 10.70 -5.21 -28.25
CA GLU A 171 10.41 -5.16 -29.69
C GLU A 171 11.60 -5.67 -30.53
N ASP A 172 12.82 -5.29 -30.18
CA ASP A 172 14.07 -5.73 -30.85
C ASP A 172 14.33 -7.23 -30.63
N ILE A 173 14.04 -7.75 -29.43
CA ILE A 173 14.14 -9.19 -29.13
C ILE A 173 13.06 -9.96 -29.90
N LEU A 174 11.84 -9.44 -30.00
CA LEU A 174 10.75 -10.10 -30.73
C LEU A 174 11.02 -10.13 -32.24
N THR A 175 11.51 -9.03 -32.82
CA THR A 175 11.91 -8.98 -34.24
C THR A 175 13.11 -9.87 -34.54
N LYS A 176 14.07 -9.95 -33.62
CA LYS A 176 15.20 -10.90 -33.74
C LYS A 176 14.75 -12.36 -33.65
N LEU A 177 13.87 -12.70 -32.71
CA LEU A 177 13.31 -14.06 -32.60
C LEU A 177 12.52 -14.46 -33.85
N ILE A 178 11.72 -13.55 -34.41
CA ILE A 178 10.95 -13.81 -35.64
C ILE A 178 11.88 -13.99 -36.84
N SER A 179 12.90 -13.15 -36.99
CA SER A 179 13.92 -13.30 -38.03
C SER A 179 14.70 -14.62 -37.90
N ASP A 180 15.03 -15.03 -36.68
CA ASP A 180 15.74 -16.29 -36.43
C ASP A 180 14.84 -17.50 -36.75
N LEU A 181 13.54 -17.43 -36.44
CA LEU A 181 12.57 -18.48 -36.77
C LEU A 181 12.28 -18.59 -38.27
N GLU A 182 12.22 -17.47 -38.99
CA GLU A 182 12.03 -17.44 -40.45
C GLU A 182 13.24 -18.04 -41.18
N SER A 183 14.46 -17.89 -40.63
CA SER A 183 15.68 -18.50 -41.18
C SER A 183 15.74 -20.03 -41.04
N LEU A 184 14.93 -20.62 -40.16
CA LEU A 184 14.89 -22.07 -39.90
C LEU A 184 13.85 -22.80 -40.78
N ILE A 185 12.97 -22.08 -41.48
CA ILE A 185 11.86 -22.67 -42.25
C ILE A 185 12.28 -22.99 -43.71
N ASP A 186 13.46 -22.55 -44.16
CA ASP A 186 13.90 -22.67 -45.57
C ASP A 186 14.68 -23.97 -45.92
N LEU A 187 14.55 -25.03 -45.11
CA LEU A 187 15.18 -26.33 -45.37
C LEU A 187 14.22 -27.51 -45.17
N GLU A 188 13.12 -27.57 -45.91
CA GLU A 188 12.37 -28.82 -46.10
C GLU A 188 12.37 -29.28 -47.58
N LYS A 189 13.18 -30.31 -47.86
CA LYS A 189 12.91 -31.29 -48.94
C LYS A 189 12.51 -32.63 -48.31
N PRO A 190 11.60 -33.41 -48.93
CA PRO A 190 10.91 -34.50 -48.25
C PRO A 190 11.57 -35.85 -48.53
N VAL A 191 11.94 -36.65 -47.51
CA VAL A 191 12.18 -38.09 -47.67
C VAL A 191 11.90 -38.91 -46.39
N LYS A 192 10.85 -39.74 -46.50
CA LYS A 192 10.59 -41.13 -46.06
C LYS A 192 10.89 -41.64 -44.63
N GLN A 193 9.90 -42.43 -44.19
CA GLN A 193 9.82 -43.34 -43.04
C GLN A 193 10.95 -44.36 -42.95
N ASP A 194 11.43 -44.67 -41.74
CA ASP A 194 11.30 -46.02 -41.14
C ASP A 194 11.81 -46.10 -39.68
N SER A 195 11.16 -47.02 -38.93
CA SER A 195 11.60 -47.73 -37.70
C SER A 195 11.63 -47.05 -36.31
N ILE A 196 10.54 -47.27 -35.57
CA ILE A 196 10.41 -47.89 -34.21
C ILE A 196 11.59 -47.74 -33.23
N GLN A 197 11.37 -47.14 -32.03
CA GLN A 197 11.18 -47.90 -30.78
C GLN A 197 10.70 -47.04 -29.59
N SER A 198 9.66 -47.55 -28.92
CA SER A 198 8.97 -46.96 -27.76
C SER A 198 9.58 -47.41 -26.43
N SER A 199 9.73 -46.48 -25.50
CA SER A 199 9.72 -46.64 -24.03
C SER A 199 9.78 -45.19 -23.46
N VAL A 200 9.08 -44.71 -22.44
CA VAL A 200 8.62 -45.31 -21.18
C VAL A 200 7.38 -44.53 -20.69
N THR A 201 6.46 -45.33 -20.19
CA THR A 201 5.25 -45.15 -19.37
C THR A 201 4.94 -43.83 -18.64
N ASP A 202 3.68 -43.43 -18.77
CA ASP A 202 2.83 -42.81 -17.75
C ASP A 202 2.98 -43.47 -16.37
N SER A 203 2.96 -42.66 -15.30
CA SER A 203 2.17 -42.88 -14.08
C SER A 203 2.50 -41.80 -13.05
N ILE A 204 1.52 -40.93 -12.77
CA ILE A 204 1.47 -40.08 -11.57
C ILE A 204 0.96 -40.94 -10.41
N PRO A 205 1.64 -40.99 -9.24
CA PRO A 205 1.03 -41.48 -8.02
C PRO A 205 0.50 -40.34 -7.14
N LEU A 206 -0.74 -40.59 -6.72
CA LEU A 206 -1.57 -39.89 -5.76
C LEU A 206 -1.02 -39.96 -4.32
N ILE A 207 -1.09 -38.82 -3.63
CA ILE A 207 -1.27 -38.57 -2.18
C ILE A 207 -1.06 -39.76 -1.22
N ALA A 208 -0.04 -39.66 -0.38
CA ALA A 208 -0.03 -40.19 0.99
C ALA A 208 0.97 -39.38 1.85
N VAL A 209 0.54 -38.24 2.40
CA VAL A 209 1.33 -37.58 3.45
C VAL A 209 1.13 -38.39 4.74
N LYS A 210 2.17 -39.11 5.09
CA LYS A 210 2.33 -39.93 6.28
C LYS A 210 2.19 -39.05 7.53
N ASN A 211 1.31 -39.46 8.44
CA ASN A 211 1.18 -38.94 9.80
C ASN A 211 2.43 -39.25 10.63
N ASP A 212 3.52 -38.48 10.45
CA ASP A 212 4.74 -38.60 11.27
C ASP A 212 5.28 -37.25 11.79
N SER A 213 4.56 -36.14 11.58
CA SER A 213 4.94 -34.82 12.15
C SER A 213 4.34 -34.52 13.52
N LEU A 214 3.78 -35.53 14.22
CA LEU A 214 3.25 -35.41 15.58
C LEU A 214 4.22 -35.87 16.67
N MET A 215 5.52 -35.75 16.43
CA MET A 215 6.56 -35.91 17.45
C MET A 215 7.58 -34.78 17.31
N HIS A 216 7.30 -33.64 17.93
CA HIS A 216 8.24 -32.63 18.47
C HIS A 216 7.49 -31.32 18.81
N LEU A 217 6.45 -31.40 19.65
CA LEU A 217 5.78 -30.22 20.23
C LEU A 217 6.14 -29.99 21.70
N ASP A 218 6.98 -30.85 22.28
CA ASP A 218 7.44 -30.77 23.66
C ASP A 218 8.82 -30.13 23.72
N SER A 219 8.91 -28.82 23.45
CA SER A 219 9.97 -27.91 23.95
C SER A 219 9.88 -26.48 23.41
N ILE A 220 8.69 -25.98 23.06
CA ILE A 220 8.53 -24.53 22.84
C ILE A 220 8.48 -23.88 24.23
N ALA A 221 9.54 -23.17 24.60
CA ALA A 221 9.58 -22.42 25.85
C ALA A 221 8.56 -21.28 25.76
N PHE A 222 7.47 -21.39 26.53
CA PHE A 222 6.48 -20.32 26.66
C PHE A 222 6.87 -19.41 27.82
N THR A 223 6.95 -18.11 27.54
CA THR A 223 7.02 -17.08 28.57
C THR A 223 5.58 -16.80 29.04
N SER A 224 5.38 -16.85 30.36
CA SER A 224 4.12 -16.42 30.99
C SER A 224 4.34 -15.09 31.69
N SER A 225 3.51 -14.10 31.38
CA SER A 225 3.57 -12.77 31.98
C SER A 225 2.18 -12.26 32.35
N LYS A 226 2.15 -11.24 33.20
CA LYS A 226 0.92 -10.55 33.58
C LYS A 226 1.11 -9.07 33.35
N GLY A 227 0.06 -8.41 32.89
CA GLY A 227 0.14 -7.02 32.51
C GLY A 227 -1.21 -6.33 32.38
N ILE A 228 -1.18 -5.19 31.71
CA ILE A 228 -2.34 -4.37 31.37
C ILE A 228 -2.61 -4.49 29.87
N ALA A 229 -3.80 -4.98 29.53
CA ALA A 229 -4.33 -4.92 28.18
C ALA A 229 -5.04 -3.59 27.95
N PHE A 230 -4.80 -3.00 26.78
CA PHE A 230 -5.55 -1.86 26.27
C PHE A 230 -6.34 -2.23 25.01
N TRP A 231 -7.57 -1.74 24.89
CA TRP A 231 -8.35 -1.78 23.66
C TRP A 231 -9.18 -0.52 23.49
N ASN A 232 -9.36 -0.10 22.24
CA ASN A 232 -10.22 1.03 21.93
C ASN A 232 -11.67 0.58 21.71
N LYS A 233 -12.60 1.08 22.54
CA LYS A 233 -14.05 0.84 22.43
C LYS A 233 -14.66 1.36 21.14
N GLU A 234 -14.09 2.42 20.58
CA GLU A 234 -14.48 3.02 19.31
C GLU A 234 -13.74 2.40 18.12
N GLY A 235 -12.91 1.38 18.36
CA GLY A 235 -12.20 0.65 17.32
C GLY A 235 -13.15 -0.10 16.37
N SER A 236 -12.68 -0.37 15.16
CA SER A 236 -13.49 -0.94 14.09
C SER A 236 -13.29 -2.45 13.85
N ASP A 237 -12.22 -3.03 14.41
CA ASP A 237 -11.82 -4.42 14.17
C ASP A 237 -12.52 -5.41 15.11
N PHE A 238 -13.76 -5.74 14.75
CA PHE A 238 -14.60 -6.70 15.49
C PHE A 238 -14.53 -8.14 14.96
N GLU A 239 -13.72 -8.41 13.93
CA GLU A 239 -13.63 -9.73 13.31
C GLU A 239 -12.28 -10.39 13.58
N ASN A 240 -11.18 -9.64 13.53
CA ASN A 240 -9.86 -10.23 13.60
C ASN A 240 -9.31 -10.30 15.03
N LEU A 241 -8.77 -11.46 15.39
CA LEU A 241 -8.15 -11.69 16.70
C LEU A 241 -6.66 -11.36 16.65
N PHE A 242 -6.33 -10.06 16.71
CA PHE A 242 -4.96 -9.57 16.62
C PHE A 242 -4.52 -8.84 17.88
N VAL A 243 -3.21 -8.85 18.10
CA VAL A 243 -2.56 -8.15 19.20
C VAL A 243 -1.26 -7.48 18.77
N MET A 244 -0.85 -6.50 19.56
CA MET A 244 0.50 -5.94 19.55
C MET A 244 1.17 -6.19 20.91
N HIS A 245 2.39 -6.72 20.90
CA HIS A 245 3.14 -7.09 22.09
C HIS A 245 4.64 -6.96 21.81
N ASN A 246 5.39 -6.27 22.68
CA ASN A 246 6.80 -5.91 22.43
C ASN A 246 7.75 -7.11 22.36
N ASN A 247 7.51 -8.14 23.17
CA ASN A 247 8.44 -9.26 23.32
C ASN A 247 8.00 -10.53 22.59
N ALA A 248 6.74 -10.61 22.15
CA ALA A 248 6.24 -11.83 21.55
C ALA A 248 6.67 -11.86 20.08
N ARG A 249 7.10 -13.01 19.58
CA ARG A 249 7.55 -13.15 18.20
C ARG A 249 6.46 -12.70 17.23
N GLU A 250 6.83 -11.88 16.26
CA GLU A 250 5.91 -11.46 15.20
C GLU A 250 5.39 -12.67 14.41
N ASN A 251 4.15 -12.58 13.94
CA ASN A 251 3.41 -13.65 13.26
C ASN A 251 3.19 -14.94 14.07
N SER A 252 3.50 -14.93 15.38
CA SER A 252 3.17 -16.02 16.29
C SER A 252 1.75 -15.88 16.86
N TYR A 253 1.41 -16.75 17.81
CA TYR A 253 0.16 -16.69 18.55
C TYR A 253 0.43 -16.49 20.04
N ILE A 254 -0.39 -15.64 20.66
CA ILE A 254 -0.40 -15.41 22.10
C ILE A 254 -1.72 -15.95 22.67
N LYS A 255 -1.63 -16.57 23.84
CA LYS A 255 -2.81 -16.96 24.61
C LYS A 255 -3.05 -15.93 25.71
N LEU A 256 -4.25 -15.39 25.74
CA LEU A 256 -4.68 -14.33 26.64
C LEU A 256 -5.75 -14.83 27.58
N ARG A 257 -5.64 -14.51 28.86
CA ARG A 257 -6.64 -14.84 29.88
C ARG A 257 -7.04 -13.60 30.67
N ASN A 258 -8.34 -13.36 30.76
CA ASN A 258 -8.89 -12.36 31.65
C ASN A 258 -9.03 -12.98 33.06
N PRO A 259 -8.25 -12.54 34.06
CA PRO A 259 -8.26 -13.14 35.39
C PRO A 259 -9.58 -12.88 36.16
N VAL A 260 -10.39 -11.90 35.74
CA VAL A 260 -11.64 -11.52 36.43
C VAL A 260 -12.76 -12.51 36.12
N ASN A 261 -12.90 -12.93 34.87
CA ASN A 261 -14.00 -13.79 34.42
C ASN A 261 -13.52 -15.17 33.92
N GLY A 262 -12.20 -15.40 33.89
CA GLY A 262 -11.59 -16.67 33.48
C GLY A 262 -11.62 -16.95 31.97
N LYS A 263 -12.14 -16.04 31.14
CA LYS A 263 -12.20 -16.23 29.69
C LYS A 263 -10.81 -16.22 29.07
N VAL A 264 -10.63 -17.06 28.05
CA VAL A 264 -9.35 -17.26 27.34
C VAL A 264 -9.56 -17.06 25.85
N VAL A 265 -8.62 -16.38 25.20
CA VAL A 265 -8.61 -16.14 23.76
C VAL A 265 -7.19 -16.35 23.23
N VAL A 266 -7.05 -17.01 22.09
CA VAL A 266 -5.80 -17.07 21.34
C VAL A 266 -5.88 -16.05 20.21
N ALA A 267 -4.84 -15.24 20.05
CA ALA A 267 -4.80 -14.17 19.07
C ALA A 267 -3.44 -14.15 18.36
N LYS A 268 -3.41 -13.69 17.11
CA LYS A 268 -2.17 -13.59 16.33
C LYS A 268 -1.40 -12.32 16.72
N VAL A 269 -0.11 -12.47 16.98
CA VAL A 269 0.83 -11.37 17.23
C VAL A 269 1.20 -10.75 15.89
N ILE A 270 0.89 -9.48 15.72
CA ILE A 270 1.13 -8.79 14.45
C ILE A 270 2.42 -7.98 14.51
N MET A 271 2.64 -7.23 15.59
CA MET A 271 3.78 -6.30 15.71
C MET A 271 4.06 -5.92 17.18
N PRO A 272 5.23 -5.31 17.47
CA PRO A 272 5.48 -4.61 18.72
C PRO A 272 4.48 -3.46 18.94
N ILE A 273 4.32 -3.04 20.19
CA ILE A 273 3.52 -1.86 20.54
C ILE A 273 4.32 -0.62 20.12
N PRO A 274 3.76 0.26 19.28
CA PRO A 274 4.47 1.46 18.86
C PRO A 274 4.82 2.40 20.01
N GLU A 275 6.05 2.91 19.97
CA GLU A 275 6.55 3.88 20.93
C GLU A 275 5.70 5.17 20.89
N GLN A 276 5.56 5.84 22.04
CA GLN A 276 4.92 7.17 22.19
C GLN A 276 3.41 7.24 21.95
N ILE A 277 2.76 6.18 21.46
CA ILE A 277 1.30 6.15 21.28
C ILE A 277 0.58 5.71 22.55
N TYR A 278 1.18 4.76 23.25
CA TYR A 278 0.63 4.17 24.47
C TYR A 278 1.43 4.56 25.68
N THR A 279 0.78 4.55 26.84
CA THR A 279 1.47 4.66 28.11
C THR A 279 2.35 3.44 28.31
N GLU A 280 3.55 3.62 28.88
CA GLU A 280 4.55 2.54 29.05
C GLU A 280 4.06 1.37 29.92
N ASP A 281 2.99 1.57 30.68
CA ASP A 281 2.37 0.53 31.51
C ASP A 281 1.42 -0.39 30.74
N ILE A 282 1.22 -0.17 29.42
CA ILE A 282 0.44 -1.06 28.56
C ILE A 282 1.36 -2.17 28.04
N ASP A 283 1.13 -3.39 28.50
CA ASP A 283 1.90 -4.57 28.09
C ASP A 283 1.38 -5.20 26.79
N ILE A 284 0.09 -4.99 26.46
CA ILE A 284 -0.51 -5.52 25.24
C ILE A 284 -1.64 -4.62 24.73
N VAL A 285 -1.68 -4.43 23.41
CA VAL A 285 -2.80 -3.78 22.72
C VAL A 285 -3.57 -4.84 21.96
N ILE A 286 -4.89 -4.86 22.12
CA ILE A 286 -5.75 -5.90 21.53
C ILE A 286 -6.86 -5.29 20.68
N THR A 287 -7.31 -6.01 19.65
CA THR A 287 -8.47 -5.58 18.86
C THR A 287 -9.78 -5.67 19.64
N PRO A 288 -10.84 -4.90 19.26
CA PRO A 288 -12.17 -5.03 19.83
C PRO A 288 -12.74 -6.46 19.81
N ALA A 289 -12.42 -7.25 18.77
CA ALA A 289 -12.80 -8.66 18.69
C ALA A 289 -12.23 -9.49 19.85
N VAL A 290 -10.93 -9.33 20.15
CA VAL A 290 -10.26 -10.00 21.27
C VAL A 290 -10.87 -9.54 22.60
N ALA A 291 -11.03 -8.23 22.78
CA ALA A 291 -11.60 -7.66 24.00
C ALA A 291 -13.02 -8.18 24.28
N LYS A 292 -13.87 -8.24 23.25
CA LYS A 292 -15.22 -8.81 23.34
C LYS A 292 -15.19 -10.28 23.76
N ASN A 293 -14.31 -11.08 23.14
CA ASN A 293 -14.18 -12.50 23.45
C ASN A 293 -13.61 -12.73 24.87
N LEU A 294 -12.74 -11.85 25.36
CA LEU A 294 -12.26 -11.82 26.74
C LEU A 294 -13.28 -11.27 27.74
N GLY A 295 -14.43 -10.77 27.26
CA GLY A 295 -15.44 -10.12 28.11
C GLY A 295 -14.93 -8.88 28.83
N ALA A 296 -14.05 -8.11 28.18
CA ALA A 296 -13.56 -6.85 28.70
C ALA A 296 -14.67 -5.80 28.71
N LEU A 297 -14.86 -5.15 29.86
CA LEU A 297 -15.83 -4.07 30.03
C LEU A 297 -15.15 -2.70 29.91
N ASP A 298 -13.97 -2.58 30.53
CA ASP A 298 -13.17 -1.37 30.54
C ASP A 298 -12.07 -1.41 29.47
N SER A 299 -11.74 -0.24 28.93
CA SER A 299 -10.72 -0.10 27.88
C SER A 299 -9.33 -0.53 28.35
N ARG A 300 -9.11 -0.54 29.67
CA ARG A 300 -7.88 -0.98 30.33
C ARG A 300 -8.24 -2.02 31.37
N PHE A 301 -7.60 -3.18 31.33
CA PHE A 301 -7.86 -4.24 32.30
C PHE A 301 -6.64 -5.16 32.45
N ARG A 302 -6.57 -5.88 33.58
CA ARG A 302 -5.49 -6.85 33.82
C ARG A 302 -5.64 -8.06 32.89
N ILE A 303 -4.51 -8.57 32.41
CA ILE A 303 -4.45 -9.72 31.54
C ILE A 303 -3.30 -10.65 31.95
N GLU A 304 -3.48 -11.94 31.74
CA GLU A 304 -2.43 -12.95 31.82
C GLU A 304 -2.13 -13.44 30.40
N MET A 305 -0.86 -13.62 30.08
CA MET A 305 -0.37 -13.84 28.72
C MET A 305 0.61 -15.00 28.70
N ASP A 306 0.40 -15.96 27.80
CA ASP A 306 1.36 -17.02 27.49
C ASP A 306 1.79 -16.88 26.02
N TYR A 307 3.07 -16.61 25.75
CA TYR A 307 3.61 -16.39 24.41
C TYR A 307 5.02 -16.95 24.24
N TYR A 308 5.49 -16.95 23.00
CA TYR A 308 6.84 -17.32 22.61
C TYR A 308 7.61 -16.09 22.14
N GLU A 309 8.87 -15.98 22.53
CA GLU A 309 9.81 -14.89 22.17
C GLU A 309 10.63 -15.21 20.90
#